data_AF-A0A7H1Q3U1-F1
#
_entry.id   AF-A0A7H1Q3U1-F1
#
_cell.length_a   1.000
_cell.length_b   1.000
_cell.length_c   1.000
_cell.angle_alpha   90.00
_cell.angle_beta   90.00
_cell.angle_gamma   90.00
#
_symmetry.space_group_name_H-M   'P 1'
#
loop_
_entity.id
_entity.type
_entity.pdbx_description
1 polymer ?
#
loop_
_entity_poly.entity_id
_entity_poly.type
_entity_poly.pdbx_seq_one_letter_code
_entity_poly.pdbx_strand_id
1 'polypeptide(L)'
;MPDLKDLDGWLASLLKPTPAEQFAELEAVRRAAPEAPPPEPSIIPPFVSPYPLNHPRAGVLRFPCALACGWFHEEWPGAEPLALPPIPVSAGTVERSRILTEHATACEDERKQRIEDAIRAHFNETHPGQEPPARTCWGAS
;
A
#
# COMPACT_ATOMS: atom_id res chain seq x y z
N MET A 1 -35.79 -35.44 6.80
CA MET A 1 -35.24 -35.34 5.43
C MET A 1 -35.34 -33.87 5.05
N PRO A 2 -34.26 -33.23 4.54
CA PRO A 2 -34.32 -31.84 4.09
C PRO A 2 -35.40 -31.71 3.00
N ASP A 3 -36.17 -30.63 3.06
CA ASP A 3 -37.25 -30.32 2.12
C ASP A 3 -36.68 -30.11 0.72
N LEU A 4 -37.27 -30.73 -0.30
CA LEU A 4 -36.82 -30.64 -1.69
C LEU A 4 -36.87 -29.20 -2.23
N LYS A 5 -37.75 -28.34 -1.68
CA LYS A 5 -37.77 -26.90 -2.01
C LYS A 5 -36.59 -26.12 -1.43
N ASP A 6 -35.98 -26.64 -0.37
CA ASP A 6 -34.77 -26.08 0.25
C ASP A 6 -33.52 -26.41 -0.58
N LEU A 7 -33.55 -27.52 -1.33
CA LEU A 7 -32.47 -27.96 -2.20
C LEU A 7 -32.28 -27.02 -3.40
N ASP A 8 -33.37 -26.54 -4.02
CA ASP A 8 -33.29 -25.63 -5.17
C ASP A 8 -32.70 -24.26 -4.77
N GLY A 9 -33.08 -23.73 -3.61
CA GLY A 9 -32.48 -22.51 -3.04
C GLY A 9 -31.00 -22.70 -2.71
N TRP A 10 -30.63 -23.86 -2.17
CA TRP A 10 -29.24 -24.20 -1.88
C TRP A 10 -28.40 -24.37 -3.15
N LEU A 11 -28.92 -25.03 -4.18
CA LEU A 11 -28.25 -25.19 -5.48
C LEU A 11 -28.06 -23.86 -6.20
N ALA A 12 -29.05 -22.97 -6.14
CA ALA A 12 -28.92 -21.60 -6.66
C ALA A 12 -27.83 -20.81 -5.93
N SER A 13 -27.67 -21.02 -4.61
CA SER A 13 -26.61 -20.38 -3.82
C SER A 13 -25.19 -20.87 -4.13
N LEU A 14 -25.05 -22.03 -4.77
CA LEU A 14 -23.76 -22.62 -5.17
C LEU A 14 -23.30 -22.20 -6.57
N LEU A 15 -24.20 -21.65 -7.38
CA LEU A 15 -23.84 -21.10 -8.68
C LEU A 15 -23.02 -19.84 -8.46
N LYS A 16 -21.73 -19.92 -8.80
CA LYS A 16 -20.84 -18.77 -8.75
C LYS A 16 -21.31 -17.74 -9.78
N PRO A 17 -21.23 -16.43 -9.45
CA PRO A 17 -21.50 -15.38 -10.43
C PRO A 17 -20.60 -15.57 -11.65
N THR A 18 -21.18 -15.32 -12.81
CA THR A 18 -20.46 -15.35 -14.07
C THR A 18 -19.41 -14.24 -14.11
N PRO A 19 -18.33 -14.38 -14.91
CA PRO A 19 -17.35 -13.31 -15.06
C PRO A 19 -17.98 -11.97 -15.47
N ALA A 20 -19.03 -11.99 -16.30
CA ALA A 20 -19.74 -10.78 -16.71
C ALA A 20 -20.43 -10.06 -15.53
N GLU A 21 -21.03 -10.81 -14.61
CA GLU A 21 -21.63 -10.26 -13.40
C GLU A 21 -20.56 -9.71 -12.45
N GLN A 22 -19.43 -10.42 -12.31
CA GLN A 22 -18.30 -9.93 -11.52
C GLN A 22 -17.70 -8.63 -12.09
N PHE A 23 -17.59 -8.53 -13.42
CA PHE A 23 -17.12 -7.31 -14.08
C PHE A 23 -18.12 -6.16 -13.93
N ALA A 24 -19.42 -6.43 -14.06
CA ALA A 24 -20.47 -5.42 -13.85
C ALA A 24 -20.47 -4.89 -12.41
N GLU A 25 -20.26 -5.77 -11.42
CA GLU A 25 -20.10 -5.41 -10.02
C GLU A 25 -18.86 -4.52 -9.80
N LEU A 26 -17.70 -4.90 -10.36
CA LEU A 26 -16.47 -4.10 -10.27
C LEU A 26 -16.61 -2.72 -10.93
N GLU A 27 -17.27 -2.63 -12.09
CA GLU A 27 -17.55 -1.35 -12.73
C GLU A 27 -18.50 -0.48 -11.92
N ALA A 28 -19.53 -1.08 -11.31
CA ALA A 28 -20.45 -0.37 -10.43
C ALA A 28 -19.74 0.17 -9.20
N VAL A 29 -18.87 -0.63 -8.57
CA VAL A 29 -18.00 -0.20 -7.47
C VAL A 29 -17.08 0.94 -7.91
N ARG A 30 -16.46 0.84 -9.09
CA ARG A 30 -15.59 1.89 -9.62
C ARG A 30 -16.33 3.19 -9.93
N ARG A 31 -17.57 3.12 -10.42
CA ARG A 31 -18.42 4.29 -10.67
C ARG A 31 -18.96 4.92 -9.38
N ALA A 32 -19.23 4.11 -8.37
CA ALA A 32 -19.70 4.56 -7.07
C ALA A 32 -18.57 5.04 -6.15
N ALA A 33 -17.32 4.66 -6.44
CA ALA A 33 -16.17 5.12 -5.70
C ALA A 33 -16.00 6.63 -5.89
N PRO A 34 -15.95 7.42 -4.80
CA PRO A 34 -15.62 8.83 -4.90
C PRO A 34 -14.22 8.97 -5.52
N GLU A 35 -14.04 10.03 -6.30
CA GLU A 35 -12.73 10.37 -6.84
C GLU A 35 -11.73 10.47 -5.69
N ALA A 36 -10.69 9.64 -5.74
CA ALA A 36 -9.66 9.66 -4.70
C ALA A 36 -9.06 11.07 -4.69
N PRO A 37 -8.84 11.67 -3.50
CA PRO A 37 -8.19 12.96 -3.42
C PRO A 37 -6.84 12.90 -4.14
N PRO A 38 -6.42 14.00 -4.80
CA PRO A 38 -5.11 14.05 -5.44
C PRO A 38 -4.04 13.71 -4.39
N PRO A 39 -3.03 12.93 -4.78
CA PRO A 39 -2.06 12.46 -3.82
C PRO A 39 -1.29 13.64 -3.23
N GLU A 40 -1.02 13.57 -1.93
CA GLU A 40 -0.32 14.64 -1.24
C GLU A 40 1.10 14.81 -1.80
N PRO A 41 1.60 16.05 -1.91
CA PRO A 41 2.97 16.31 -2.33
C PRO A 41 3.93 15.67 -1.32
N SER A 42 4.92 14.93 -1.81
CA SER A 42 5.93 14.28 -0.97
C SER A 42 7.34 14.67 -1.43
N ILE A 43 8.28 14.72 -0.48
CA ILE A 43 9.70 14.94 -0.77
C ILE A 43 10.45 13.65 -1.08
N ILE A 44 9.77 12.49 -0.95
CA ILE A 44 10.36 11.18 -1.16
C ILE A 44 10.65 10.97 -2.66
N PRO A 45 11.91 10.73 -3.06
CA PRO A 45 12.27 10.45 -4.44
C PRO A 45 11.85 9.02 -4.83
N PRO A 46 11.78 8.71 -6.14
CA PRO A 46 11.60 7.33 -6.59
C PRO A 46 12.69 6.42 -6.00
N PHE A 47 12.28 5.25 -5.51
CA PHE A 47 13.22 4.30 -4.96
C PHE A 47 13.97 3.54 -6.07
N VAL A 48 15.14 3.03 -5.72
CA VAL A 48 15.88 2.05 -6.51
C VAL A 48 15.95 0.76 -5.70
N SER A 49 15.73 -0.39 -6.36
CA SER A 49 15.97 -1.70 -5.77
C SER A 49 17.37 -2.18 -6.21
N PRO A 50 18.40 -2.04 -5.36
CA PRO A 50 19.78 -2.34 -5.76
C PRO A 50 20.09 -3.83 -5.82
N TYR A 51 19.24 -4.68 -5.23
CA TYR A 51 19.51 -6.11 -5.06
C TYR A 51 18.51 -6.97 -5.84
N PRO A 52 18.97 -7.97 -6.60
CA PRO A 52 18.08 -8.92 -7.28
C PRO A 52 17.39 -9.86 -6.27
N LEU A 53 16.32 -10.53 -6.71
CA LEU A 53 15.47 -11.38 -5.85
C LEU A 53 16.21 -12.49 -5.09
N ASN A 54 17.32 -13.01 -5.62
CA ASN A 54 18.10 -14.08 -4.98
C ASN A 54 19.19 -13.59 -4.01
N HIS A 55 19.26 -12.28 -3.76
CA HIS A 55 20.25 -11.69 -2.87
C HIS A 55 19.74 -11.71 -1.41
N PRO A 56 20.60 -11.88 -0.38
CA PRO A 56 20.18 -11.86 1.02
C PRO A 56 19.50 -10.56 1.47
N ARG A 57 19.79 -9.46 0.76
CA ARG A 57 19.16 -8.14 0.95
C ARG A 57 18.10 -7.81 -0.11
N ALA A 58 17.55 -8.82 -0.78
CA ALA A 58 16.42 -8.61 -1.70
C ALA A 58 15.28 -7.90 -0.96
N GLY A 59 14.68 -6.91 -1.62
CA GLY A 59 13.60 -6.09 -1.04
C GLY A 59 14.07 -4.87 -0.24
N VAL A 60 15.38 -4.61 -0.13
CA VAL A 60 15.86 -3.28 0.33
C VAL A 60 15.52 -2.24 -0.74
N LEU A 61 14.98 -1.11 -0.30
CA LEU A 61 14.67 0.06 -1.13
C LEU A 61 15.65 1.17 -0.82
N ARG A 62 16.21 1.81 -1.85
CA ARG A 62 17.08 2.98 -1.73
C ARG A 62 16.39 4.23 -2.21
N PHE A 63 16.40 5.28 -1.39
CA PHE A 63 15.88 6.60 -1.73
C PHE A 63 17.06 7.56 -1.89
N PRO A 64 17.54 7.80 -3.13
CA PRO A 64 18.72 8.62 -3.36
C PRO A 64 18.46 10.10 -3.15
N CYS A 65 19.45 10.87 -2.70
CA CYS A 65 19.32 12.32 -2.62
C CYS A 65 18.93 12.93 -3.97
N ALA A 66 17.96 13.85 -3.98
CA ALA A 66 17.47 14.49 -5.20
C ALA A 66 18.52 15.33 -5.94
N LEU A 67 19.60 15.73 -5.26
CA LEU A 67 20.74 16.45 -5.84
C LEU A 67 21.85 15.51 -6.36
N ALA A 68 21.64 14.20 -6.29
CA ALA A 68 22.59 13.17 -6.72
C ALA A 68 23.99 13.29 -6.07
N CYS A 69 24.05 13.70 -4.78
CA CYS A 69 25.31 13.89 -4.04
C CYS A 69 25.99 12.58 -3.58
N GLY A 70 25.40 11.43 -3.89
CA GLY A 70 25.89 10.09 -3.51
C GLY A 70 25.26 9.52 -2.24
N TRP A 71 24.52 10.31 -1.46
CA TRP A 71 23.76 9.83 -0.30
C TRP A 71 22.46 9.12 -0.71
N PHE A 72 22.04 8.15 0.09
CA PHE A 72 20.74 7.48 0.00
C PHE A 72 20.26 7.02 1.37
N HIS A 73 18.94 7.03 1.58
CA HIS A 73 18.28 6.35 2.70
C HIS A 73 17.92 4.91 2.30
N GLU A 74 18.11 3.95 3.20
CA GLU A 74 17.73 2.55 2.98
C GLU A 74 16.55 2.16 3.87
N GLU A 75 15.52 1.59 3.26
CA GLU A 75 14.43 0.91 3.96
C GLU A 75 14.50 -0.58 3.64
N TRP A 76 14.20 -1.43 4.62
CA TRP A 76 14.07 -2.87 4.38
C TRP A 76 12.75 -3.41 4.92
N PRO A 77 11.64 -3.17 4.21
CA PRO A 77 10.31 -3.54 4.71
C PRO A 77 10.17 -5.03 5.06
N GLY A 78 10.91 -5.90 4.36
CA GLY A 78 10.89 -7.34 4.61
C GLY A 78 11.64 -7.79 5.87
N ALA A 79 12.46 -6.93 6.47
CA ALA A 79 13.15 -7.22 7.73
C ALA A 79 12.42 -6.67 8.96
N GLU A 80 11.45 -5.78 8.78
CA GLU A 80 10.61 -5.28 9.86
C GLU A 80 9.67 -6.41 10.34
N PRO A 81 9.58 -6.68 11.66
CA PRO A 81 8.62 -7.65 12.16
C PRO A 81 7.20 -7.27 11.74
N LEU A 82 6.52 -8.18 11.04
CA LEU A 82 5.11 -8.05 10.68
C LEU A 82 4.25 -8.15 11.95
N ALA A 83 3.97 -7.02 12.59
CA ALA A 83 3.03 -6.91 13.70
C ALA A 83 1.61 -6.77 13.16
N LEU A 84 0.96 -7.90 12.87
CA LEU A 84 -0.44 -7.87 12.41
C LEU A 84 -1.36 -7.25 13.49
N PRO A 85 -2.38 -6.48 13.08
CA PRO A 85 -3.32 -5.91 14.02
C PRO A 85 -4.17 -7.04 14.64
N PRO A 86 -4.61 -6.91 15.90
CA PRO A 86 -5.52 -7.88 16.49
C PRO A 86 -6.87 -7.84 15.75
N ILE A 87 -7.26 -8.98 15.16
CA ILE A 87 -8.54 -9.14 14.46
C ILE A 87 -9.46 -10.00 15.33
N PRO A 88 -10.64 -9.49 15.76
CA PRO A 88 -11.60 -10.29 16.51
C PRO A 88 -12.05 -11.52 15.71
N VAL A 89 -12.11 -12.69 16.35
CA VAL A 89 -12.59 -13.92 15.70
C VAL A 89 -14.04 -13.76 15.19
N SER A 90 -14.85 -12.98 15.92
CA SER A 90 -16.22 -12.63 15.57
C SER A 90 -16.35 -11.59 14.45
N ALA A 91 -15.25 -10.99 13.98
CA ALA A 91 -15.31 -9.98 12.93
C ALA A 91 -15.74 -10.62 11.59
N GLY A 92 -16.77 -10.04 10.96
CA GLY A 92 -17.17 -10.37 9.59
C GLY A 92 -16.16 -9.86 8.56
N THR A 93 -16.32 -10.25 7.30
CA THR A 93 -15.38 -9.91 6.20
C THR A 93 -15.17 -8.41 6.01
N VAL A 94 -16.23 -7.61 6.07
CA VAL A 94 -16.15 -6.14 5.94
C VAL A 94 -15.30 -5.53 7.05
N GLU A 95 -15.51 -5.97 8.29
CA GLU A 95 -14.78 -5.47 9.45
C GLU A 95 -13.29 -5.88 9.39
N ARG A 96 -13.00 -7.11 8.98
CA ARG A 96 -11.62 -7.57 8.75
C ARG A 96 -10.92 -6.74 7.68
N SER A 97 -11.61 -6.45 6.57
CA SER A 97 -11.07 -5.61 5.50
C SER A 97 -10.75 -4.21 6.03
N ARG A 98 -11.66 -3.61 6.79
CA ARG A 98 -11.47 -2.29 7.41
C ARG A 98 -10.23 -2.26 8.31
N ILE A 99 -10.11 -3.22 9.24
CA ILE A 99 -8.97 -3.30 10.17
C ILE A 99 -7.64 -3.46 9.42
N LEU A 100 -7.61 -4.32 8.39
CA LEU A 100 -6.40 -4.53 7.59
C LEU A 100 -6.03 -3.28 6.78
N THR A 101 -7.00 -2.59 6.19
CA THR A 101 -6.77 -1.34 5.47
C THR A 101 -6.24 -0.26 6.39
N GLU A 102 -6.87 -0.04 7.55
CA GLU A 102 -6.43 0.97 8.52
C GLU A 102 -5.01 0.71 9.01
N HIS A 103 -4.69 -0.55 9.31
CA HIS A 103 -3.35 -0.94 9.71
C HIS A 103 -2.33 -0.74 8.58
N ALA A 104 -2.68 -1.11 7.35
CA ALA A 104 -1.80 -0.91 6.19
C ALA A 104 -1.51 0.58 5.95
N THR A 105 -2.53 1.44 6.06
CA THR A 105 -2.37 2.90 5.98
C THR A 105 -1.46 3.42 7.08
N ALA A 106 -1.67 3.02 8.34
CA ALA A 106 -0.80 3.44 9.43
C ALA A 106 0.67 3.03 9.23
N CYS A 107 0.92 1.79 8.79
CA CYS A 107 2.26 1.32 8.47
C CYS A 107 2.89 2.09 7.30
N GLU A 108 2.10 2.43 6.27
CA GLU A 108 2.57 3.25 5.15
C GLU A 108 2.95 4.66 5.60
N ASP A 109 2.11 5.30 6.42
CA ASP A 109 2.31 6.65 6.93
C ASP A 109 3.54 6.73 7.83
N GLU A 110 3.71 5.77 8.75
CA GLU A 110 4.91 5.68 9.60
C GLU A 110 6.18 5.53 8.75
N ARG A 111 6.15 4.68 7.71
CA ARG A 111 7.29 4.51 6.82
C ARG A 111 7.58 5.77 6.02
N LYS A 112 6.55 6.43 5.47
CA LYS A 112 6.70 7.71 4.76
C LYS A 112 7.36 8.73 5.67
N GLN A 113 6.87 8.88 6.89
CA GLN A 113 7.44 9.80 7.87
C GLN A 113 8.93 9.53 8.13
N ARG A 114 9.31 8.27 8.36
CA ARG A 114 10.74 7.90 8.56
C ARG A 114 11.61 8.30 7.38
N ILE A 115 11.16 8.03 6.15
CA ILE A 115 11.90 8.38 4.94
C ILE A 115 12.02 9.90 4.80
N GLU A 116 10.92 10.64 5.00
CA GLU A 116 10.93 12.10 4.93
C GLU A 116 11.84 12.73 5.97
N ASP A 117 11.81 12.25 7.21
CA ASP A 117 12.67 12.72 8.29
C ASP A 117 14.15 12.49 7.97
N ALA A 118 14.50 11.31 7.46
CA ALA A 118 15.86 11.01 7.04
C ALA A 118 16.35 11.92 5.90
N ILE A 119 15.49 12.19 4.90
CA ILE A 119 15.80 13.10 3.80
C ILE A 119 15.98 14.53 4.32
N ARG A 120 15.07 15.03 5.17
CA ARG A 120 15.17 16.38 5.76
C ARG A 120 16.44 16.53 6.58
N ALA A 121 16.76 15.55 7.42
CA ALA A 121 18.00 15.53 8.19
C ALA A 121 19.23 15.62 7.27
N HIS A 122 19.29 14.80 6.22
CA HIS A 122 20.38 14.84 5.25
C HIS A 122 20.51 16.21 4.57
N PHE A 123 19.41 16.82 4.12
CA PHE A 123 19.43 18.15 3.48
C PHE A 123 19.91 19.23 4.45
N ASN A 124 19.42 19.22 5.69
CA ASN A 124 19.82 20.19 6.72
C ASN A 124 21.33 20.12 7.02
N GLU A 125 21.90 18.91 7.02
CA GLU A 125 23.31 18.69 7.34
C GLU A 125 24.25 18.91 6.14
N THR A 126 23.86 18.46 4.95
CA THR A 126 24.76 18.33 3.79
C THR A 126 24.48 19.38 2.70
N HIS A 127 23.30 20.00 2.71
CA HIS A 127 22.84 20.95 1.68
C HIS A 127 22.30 22.23 2.34
N PRO A 128 23.11 22.96 3.13
CA PRO A 128 22.65 24.11 3.87
C PRO A 128 22.04 25.18 2.95
N GLY A 129 20.84 25.64 3.30
CA GLY A 129 20.08 26.61 2.51
C GLY A 129 19.32 26.04 1.31
N GLN A 130 19.32 24.71 1.14
CA GLN A 130 18.50 24.03 0.12
C GLN A 130 17.40 23.21 0.78
N GLU A 131 16.21 23.23 0.18
CA GLU A 131 15.11 22.36 0.58
C GLU A 131 15.02 21.14 -0.35
N PRO A 132 14.63 19.96 0.17
CA PRO A 132 14.34 18.83 -0.68
C PRO A 132 13.15 19.17 -1.60
N PRO A 133 13.27 18.95 -2.93
CA PRO A 133 12.24 19.34 -3.87
C PRO A 133 10.98 18.50 -3.65
N ALA A 134 9.84 19.16 -3.42
CA ALA A 134 8.54 18.51 -3.41
C ALA A 134 8.22 17.92 -4.79
N ARG A 135 7.63 16.73 -4.80
CA ARG A 135 7.21 16.03 -6.02
C ARG A 135 5.75 15.61 -5.88
N THR A 136 4.99 15.72 -6.97
CA THR A 136 3.71 15.01 -7.07
C THR A 136 4.05 13.54 -7.18
N CYS A 137 3.69 12.78 -6.17
CA CYS A 137 4.04 11.38 -6.11
C CYS A 137 3.26 10.58 -7.18
N TRP A 138 3.98 9.74 -7.92
CA TRP A 138 3.49 8.68 -8.84
C TRP A 138 2.39 9.06 -9.83
N GLY A 139 2.71 9.94 -10.79
CA GLY A 139 2.05 9.90 -12.11
C GLY A 139 2.73 8.83 -12.97
N ALA A 140 2.04 7.74 -13.27
CA ALA A 140 2.47 6.78 -14.29
C ALA A 140 2.77 7.54 -15.60
N SER A 141 4.03 7.49 -16.04
CA SER A 141 4.41 7.81 -17.42
C SER A 141 4.34 6.55 -18.26
#